data_AF-A0A7K4EFL9-F1
#
_entry.id   AF-A0A7K4EFL9-F1
#
_cell.length_a   1.000
_cell.length_b   1.000
_cell.length_c   1.000
_cell.angle_alpha   90.00
_cell.angle_beta   90.00
_cell.angle_gamma   90.00
#
_symmetry.space_group_name_H-M   'P 1'
#
loop_
_entity.id
_entity.type
_entity.pdbx_description
1 polymer ?
#
loop_
_entity_poly.entity_id
_entity_poly.type
_entity_poly.pdbx_seq_one_letter_code
_entity_poly.pdbx_strand_id
1 'polypeptide(L)'
;MLTLKGSAGLLNQGGVVESAQTLNLTSASLDNGNQGLIKSQGNATLVTGRFDNSLGGRLIGSAALDLSAGQVSNGGRIASTGVLTASLGGLVQQQGELFSNTRLSLDLNHGDLDNQGLINAPNLVLANLGAVSNPGEISSQNAFSLAARSLDNGQGKLAATRA
;
A
#
# COMPACT_ATOMS: atom_id res chain seq x y z
N MET A 1 -15.74 16.86 -0.36
CA MET A 1 -15.37 15.60 0.31
C MET A 1 -16.22 14.52 -0.33
N LEU A 2 -15.64 13.35 -0.60
CA LEU A 2 -16.36 12.19 -1.14
C LEU A 2 -16.37 11.08 -0.09
N THR A 3 -17.51 10.44 0.11
CA THR A 3 -17.66 9.27 0.99
C THR A 3 -18.35 8.16 0.24
N LEU A 4 -17.72 7.00 0.19
CA LEU A 4 -18.23 5.77 -0.43
C LEU A 4 -18.34 4.70 0.66
N LYS A 5 -19.53 4.14 0.83
CA LYS A 5 -19.76 3.04 1.77
C LYS A 5 -20.50 1.92 1.06
N GLY A 6 -19.84 0.76 0.95
CA GLY A 6 -20.44 -0.47 0.45
C GLY A 6 -20.41 -1.54 1.52
N SER A 7 -21.54 -2.22 1.74
CA SER A 7 -21.57 -3.46 2.54
C SER A 7 -21.07 -4.67 1.74
N ALA A 8 -20.90 -4.52 0.42
CA ALA A 8 -20.43 -5.53 -0.51
C ALA A 8 -19.10 -5.11 -1.16
N GLY A 9 -18.68 -5.85 -2.19
CA GLY A 9 -17.52 -5.51 -3.00
C GLY A 9 -17.72 -4.23 -3.81
N LEU A 10 -16.66 -3.43 -3.93
CA LEU A 10 -16.58 -2.27 -4.81
C LEU A 10 -15.70 -2.62 -6.02
N LEU A 11 -16.23 -2.40 -7.22
CA LEU A 11 -15.53 -2.63 -8.49
C LEU A 11 -15.21 -1.27 -9.13
N ASN A 12 -13.92 -1.00 -9.33
CA ASN A 12 -13.37 0.18 -10.00
C ASN A 12 -12.38 -0.21 -11.11
N GLN A 13 -12.58 -1.37 -11.74
CA GLN A 13 -11.74 -1.80 -12.86
C GLN A 13 -11.85 -0.84 -14.05
N GLY A 14 -10.73 -0.22 -14.45
CA GLY A 14 -10.69 0.81 -15.49
C GLY A 14 -11.47 2.09 -15.17
N GLY A 15 -12.05 2.17 -13.96
CA GLY A 15 -12.85 3.29 -13.49
C GLY A 15 -12.03 4.38 -12.81
N VAL A 16 -12.68 5.47 -12.46
CA VAL A 16 -12.09 6.59 -11.73
C VAL A 16 -12.97 6.96 -10.55
N VAL A 17 -12.38 6.92 -9.36
CA VAL A 17 -12.91 7.52 -8.12
C VAL A 17 -11.97 8.65 -7.75
N GLU A 18 -12.41 9.90 -7.86
CA GLU A 18 -11.61 11.07 -7.49
C GLU A 18 -12.37 11.98 -6.52
N SER A 19 -11.67 12.41 -5.46
CA SER A 19 -12.14 13.47 -4.56
C SER A 19 -11.25 14.70 -4.67
N ALA A 20 -11.84 15.88 -4.89
CA ALA A 20 -11.13 17.16 -4.83
C ALA A 20 -10.77 17.62 -3.40
N GLN A 21 -11.22 16.88 -2.38
CA GLN A 21 -10.91 17.10 -0.96
C GLN A 21 -10.59 15.74 -0.34
N THR A 22 -11.03 15.47 0.88
CA THR A 22 -10.90 14.15 1.53
C THR A 22 -11.71 13.08 0.81
N LEU A 23 -11.17 11.86 0.74
CA LEU A 23 -11.84 10.63 0.33
C LEU A 23 -11.97 9.69 1.53
N ASN A 24 -13.19 9.25 1.83
CA ASN A 24 -13.43 8.14 2.76
C ASN A 24 -14.09 6.99 2.00
N LEU A 25 -13.48 5.82 1.95
CA LEU A 25 -14.00 4.64 1.26
C LEU A 25 -14.03 3.45 2.21
N THR A 26 -15.21 2.84 2.33
CA THR A 26 -15.41 1.59 3.07
C THR A 26 -16.08 0.55 2.18
N SER A 27 -15.54 -0.67 2.11
CA SER A 27 -16.15 -1.77 1.36
C SER A 27 -15.83 -3.15 1.96
N ALA A 28 -16.55 -4.21 1.60
CA ALA A 28 -16.18 -5.57 2.00
C ALA A 28 -15.01 -6.12 1.17
N SER A 29 -14.89 -5.70 -0.08
CA SER A 29 -13.73 -5.90 -0.93
C SER A 29 -13.57 -4.73 -1.88
N LEU A 30 -12.39 -4.55 -2.43
CA LEU A 30 -12.09 -3.50 -3.38
C LEU A 30 -11.30 -4.08 -4.55
N ASP A 31 -11.83 -3.94 -5.74
CA ASP A 31 -11.13 -4.27 -6.98
C ASP A 31 -10.87 -2.98 -7.75
N ASN A 32 -9.63 -2.54 -7.74
CA ASN A 32 -9.11 -1.38 -8.45
C ASN A 32 -8.15 -1.80 -9.58
N GLY A 33 -8.33 -3.02 -10.11
CA GLY A 33 -7.49 -3.55 -11.17
C GLY A 33 -7.71 -2.89 -12.53
N ASN A 34 -7.08 -3.45 -13.57
CA ASN A 34 -7.27 -3.05 -14.97
C ASN A 34 -7.20 -1.53 -15.20
N GLN A 35 -6.11 -0.90 -14.78
CA GLN A 35 -5.88 0.55 -14.85
C GLN A 35 -6.88 1.43 -14.06
N GLY A 36 -7.61 0.85 -13.10
CA GLY A 36 -8.48 1.59 -12.18
C GLY A 36 -7.73 2.67 -11.41
N LEU A 37 -8.37 3.80 -11.17
CA LEU A 37 -7.83 4.94 -10.44
C LEU A 37 -8.71 5.29 -9.24
N ILE A 38 -8.11 5.32 -8.06
CA ILE A 38 -8.66 5.92 -6.85
C ILE A 38 -7.70 7.04 -6.43
N LYS A 39 -8.22 8.26 -6.32
CA LYS A 39 -7.41 9.43 -6.01
C LYS A 39 -8.12 10.38 -5.06
N SER A 40 -7.35 10.95 -4.14
CA SER A 40 -7.80 12.01 -3.24
C SER A 40 -6.84 13.19 -3.30
N GLN A 41 -7.36 14.39 -3.48
CA GLN A 41 -6.57 15.62 -3.40
C GLN A 41 -6.30 16.05 -1.96
N GLY A 42 -7.17 15.70 -1.02
CA GLY A 42 -6.92 15.77 0.42
C GLY A 42 -6.55 14.41 0.99
N ASN A 43 -6.74 14.22 2.30
CA ASN A 43 -6.50 12.93 2.95
C ASN A 43 -7.37 11.82 2.35
N ALA A 44 -6.81 10.61 2.25
CA ALA A 44 -7.55 9.43 1.86
C ALA A 44 -7.58 8.44 3.02
N THR A 45 -8.77 7.95 3.35
CA THR A 45 -8.97 6.83 4.27
C THR A 45 -9.72 5.72 3.56
N LEU A 46 -9.07 4.57 3.42
CA LEU A 46 -9.63 3.36 2.83
C LEU A 46 -9.68 2.25 3.87
N VAL A 47 -10.87 1.68 4.07
CA VAL A 47 -11.10 0.52 4.94
C VAL A 47 -11.79 -0.56 4.12
N THR A 48 -11.13 -1.68 3.89
CA THR A 48 -11.69 -2.76 3.06
C THR A 48 -11.29 -4.15 3.55
N GLY A 49 -11.88 -5.20 2.97
CA GLY A 49 -11.40 -6.56 3.14
C GLY A 49 -10.28 -6.87 2.14
N ARG A 50 -10.55 -7.75 1.18
CA ARG A 50 -9.59 -8.02 0.09
C ARG A 50 -9.47 -6.80 -0.83
N PHE A 51 -8.25 -6.36 -1.08
CA PHE A 51 -7.94 -5.26 -1.99
C PHE A 51 -7.07 -5.74 -3.15
N ASP A 52 -7.61 -5.67 -4.36
CA ASP A 52 -6.88 -5.90 -5.60
C ASP A 52 -6.54 -4.55 -6.26
N ASN A 53 -5.25 -4.26 -6.37
CA ASN A 53 -4.68 -3.10 -7.08
C ASN A 53 -3.68 -3.60 -8.14
N SER A 54 -3.97 -4.74 -8.77
CA SER A 54 -3.17 -5.34 -9.84
C SER A 54 -3.40 -4.68 -11.21
N LEU A 55 -2.72 -5.18 -12.26
CA LEU A 55 -2.94 -4.80 -13.66
C LEU A 55 -2.96 -3.27 -13.89
N GLY A 56 -2.00 -2.56 -13.29
CA GLY A 56 -1.86 -1.11 -13.43
C GLY A 56 -2.84 -0.27 -12.60
N GLY A 57 -3.53 -0.86 -11.63
CA GLY A 57 -4.36 -0.16 -10.65
C GLY A 57 -3.58 0.91 -9.87
N ARG A 58 -4.24 2.02 -9.54
CA ARG A 58 -3.61 3.15 -8.83
C ARG A 58 -4.47 3.63 -7.67
N LEU A 59 -3.87 3.67 -6.48
CA LEU A 59 -4.39 4.34 -5.30
C LEU A 59 -3.44 5.48 -4.91
N ILE A 60 -3.89 6.73 -5.03
CA ILE A 60 -3.05 7.91 -4.85
C ILE A 60 -3.66 8.87 -3.82
N GLY A 61 -2.95 9.13 -2.72
CA GLY A 61 -3.25 10.22 -1.80
C GLY A 61 -2.33 11.43 -2.03
N SER A 62 -2.89 12.58 -2.41
CA SER A 62 -2.16 13.84 -2.56
C SER A 62 -1.90 14.58 -1.23
N ALA A 63 -2.40 14.04 -0.12
CA ALA A 63 -2.00 14.38 1.25
C ALA A 63 -1.63 13.08 1.99
N ALA A 64 -2.14 12.83 3.19
CA ALA A 64 -1.96 11.55 3.87
C ALA A 64 -2.86 10.44 3.25
N LEU A 65 -2.38 9.20 3.30
CA LEU A 65 -3.13 7.99 2.96
C LEU A 65 -3.12 7.02 4.14
N ASP A 66 -4.31 6.74 4.66
CA ASP A 66 -4.55 5.69 5.66
C ASP A 66 -5.26 4.52 4.99
N LEU A 67 -4.63 3.35 5.00
CA LEU A 67 -5.12 2.11 4.37
C LEU A 67 -5.25 1.00 5.42
N SER A 68 -6.48 0.55 5.66
CA SER A 68 -6.75 -0.65 6.44
C SER A 68 -7.39 -1.70 5.52
N ALA A 69 -6.75 -2.86 5.39
CA ALA A 69 -7.26 -3.93 4.55
C ALA A 69 -6.97 -5.31 5.13
N GLY A 70 -7.65 -6.34 4.61
CA GLY A 70 -7.27 -7.73 4.81
C GLY A 70 -6.04 -8.06 3.96
N GLN A 71 -6.23 -8.88 2.92
CA GLN A 71 -5.17 -9.17 1.95
C GLN A 71 -5.11 -8.10 0.86
N VAL A 72 -3.91 -7.62 0.55
CA VAL A 72 -3.66 -6.67 -0.54
C VAL A 72 -2.79 -7.31 -1.62
N SER A 73 -3.28 -7.28 -2.86
CA SER A 73 -2.49 -7.57 -4.06
C SER A 73 -2.18 -6.26 -4.77
N ASN A 74 -0.92 -5.84 -4.80
CA ASN A 74 -0.50 -4.64 -5.49
C ASN A 74 0.42 -4.99 -6.65
N GLY A 75 -0.12 -4.97 -7.87
CA GLY A 75 0.66 -5.05 -9.11
C GLY A 75 0.72 -3.71 -9.86
N GLY A 76 0.16 -2.66 -9.27
CA GLY A 76 0.17 -1.30 -9.77
C GLY A 76 0.87 -0.37 -8.79
N ARG A 77 0.23 0.73 -8.43
CA ARG A 77 0.83 1.78 -7.59
C ARG A 77 -0.08 2.15 -6.42
N ILE A 78 0.43 2.04 -5.19
CA ILE A 78 -0.17 2.61 -3.99
C ILE A 78 0.80 3.68 -3.47
N ALA A 79 0.32 4.92 -3.37
CA ALA A 79 1.18 6.09 -3.18
C ALA A 79 0.59 7.15 -2.26
N SER A 80 1.47 7.83 -1.53
CA SER A 80 1.14 9.08 -0.84
C SER A 80 2.22 10.15 -1.06
N THR A 81 1.81 11.38 -1.35
CA THR A 81 2.71 12.54 -1.30
C THR A 81 3.03 12.94 0.15
N GLY A 82 2.11 12.67 1.08
CA GLY A 82 2.29 12.81 2.52
C GLY A 82 2.65 11.48 3.16
N VAL A 83 2.18 11.27 4.39
CA VAL A 83 2.40 10.03 5.14
C VAL A 83 1.50 8.94 4.59
N LEU A 84 2.06 7.75 4.38
CA LEU A 84 1.31 6.53 4.14
C LEU A 84 1.32 5.66 5.40
N THR A 85 0.15 5.39 5.96
CA THR A 85 -0.04 4.44 7.05
C THR A 85 -0.88 3.28 6.55
N ALA A 86 -0.35 2.06 6.61
CA ALA A 86 -1.03 0.84 6.20
C ALA A 86 -1.08 -0.17 7.34
N SER A 87 -2.27 -0.70 7.63
CA SER A 87 -2.48 -1.84 8.52
C SER A 87 -3.21 -2.93 7.76
N LEU A 88 -2.49 -3.99 7.41
CA LEU A 88 -2.94 -5.03 6.49
C LEU A 88 -2.91 -6.40 7.18
N GLY A 89 -3.66 -7.38 6.67
CA GLY A 89 -3.51 -8.79 7.04
C GLY A 89 -2.47 -9.55 6.21
N GLY A 90 -1.95 -8.94 5.14
CA GLY A 90 -0.92 -9.49 4.27
C GLY A 90 -0.77 -8.66 2.99
N LEU A 91 0.42 -8.73 2.38
CA LEU A 91 0.75 -7.95 1.18
C LEU A 91 1.49 -8.81 0.16
N VAL A 92 0.94 -8.86 -1.05
CA VAL A 92 1.57 -9.41 -2.25
C VAL A 92 1.87 -8.23 -3.18
N GLN A 93 3.15 -7.87 -3.32
CA GLN A 93 3.64 -6.75 -4.12
C GLN A 93 4.27 -7.30 -5.41
N GLN A 94 3.50 -7.37 -6.49
CA GLN A 94 3.84 -8.03 -7.76
C GLN A 94 4.36 -7.01 -8.78
N GLN A 95 5.66 -6.72 -8.78
CA GLN A 95 6.30 -5.75 -9.68
C GLN A 95 5.72 -4.31 -9.59
N GLY A 96 4.83 -4.06 -8.63
CA GLY A 96 4.23 -2.75 -8.37
C GLY A 96 5.07 -1.89 -7.43
N GLU A 97 4.49 -0.76 -7.06
CA GLU A 97 5.08 0.23 -6.16
C GLU A 97 4.17 0.46 -4.95
N LEU A 98 4.75 0.36 -3.74
CA LEU A 98 4.20 0.93 -2.52
C LEU A 98 5.19 1.99 -2.01
N PHE A 99 4.84 3.27 -2.09
CA PHE A 99 5.77 4.30 -1.65
C PHE A 99 5.10 5.53 -1.03
N SER A 100 5.90 6.28 -0.28
CA SER A 100 5.55 7.59 0.25
C SER A 100 6.68 8.58 0.00
N ASN A 101 6.34 9.83 -0.29
CA ASN A 101 7.34 10.91 -0.38
C ASN A 101 7.81 11.42 0.99
N THR A 102 7.28 10.89 2.11
CA THR A 102 7.67 11.34 3.46
C THR A 102 7.96 10.17 4.41
N ARG A 103 6.93 9.41 4.76
CA ARG A 103 6.99 8.27 5.68
C ARG A 103 6.02 7.19 5.24
N LEU A 104 6.51 5.96 5.19
CA LEU A 104 5.69 4.76 5.04
C LEU A 104 5.75 3.95 6.34
N SER A 105 4.59 3.71 6.92
CA SER A 105 4.39 2.79 8.04
C SER A 105 3.54 1.64 7.55
N LEU A 106 4.07 0.42 7.58
CA LEU A 106 3.33 -0.79 7.25
C LEU A 106 3.31 -1.71 8.47
N ASP A 107 2.12 -2.02 8.95
CA ASP A 107 1.87 -3.06 9.93
C ASP A 107 1.12 -4.21 9.23
N LEU A 108 1.64 -5.43 9.31
CA LEU A 108 1.00 -6.61 8.71
C LEU A 108 0.23 -7.48 9.70
N ASN A 109 0.12 -7.08 10.96
CA ASN A 109 -0.62 -7.82 12.00
C ASN A 109 -0.22 -9.31 12.05
N HIS A 110 1.08 -9.59 11.91
CA HIS A 110 1.72 -10.91 11.79
C HIS A 110 1.43 -11.70 10.50
N GLY A 111 0.82 -11.05 9.51
CA GLY A 111 0.65 -11.53 8.15
C GLY A 111 1.93 -11.46 7.32
N ASP A 112 1.91 -12.16 6.19
CA ASP A 112 3.10 -12.34 5.35
C ASP A 112 3.26 -11.21 4.31
N LEU A 113 4.52 -10.97 3.94
CA LEU A 113 4.94 -10.04 2.89
C LEU A 113 5.65 -10.82 1.78
N ASP A 114 5.09 -10.81 0.57
CA ASP A 114 5.78 -11.21 -0.65
C ASP A 114 6.08 -9.97 -1.50
N ASN A 115 7.34 -9.54 -1.54
CA ASN A 115 7.77 -8.38 -2.28
C ASN A 115 8.61 -8.75 -3.51
N GLN A 116 7.96 -8.73 -4.67
CA GLN A 116 8.57 -8.84 -6.00
C GLN A 116 8.59 -7.49 -6.73
N GLY A 117 8.36 -6.39 -6.01
CA GLY A 117 8.32 -5.02 -6.55
C GLY A 117 9.13 -4.05 -5.69
N LEU A 118 8.66 -2.81 -5.60
CA LEU A 118 9.31 -1.75 -4.85
C LEU A 118 8.48 -1.33 -3.63
N ILE A 119 9.13 -1.30 -2.47
CA ILE A 119 8.65 -0.64 -1.26
C ILE A 119 9.64 0.46 -0.90
N ASN A 120 9.23 1.74 -0.93
CA ASN A 120 10.16 2.85 -0.70
C ASN A 120 9.55 4.02 0.08
N ALA A 121 10.33 4.61 0.98
CA ALA A 121 10.01 5.93 1.55
C ALA A 121 11.25 6.56 2.18
N PRO A 122 11.33 7.90 2.34
CA PRO A 122 12.41 8.51 3.09
C PRO A 122 12.54 7.94 4.51
N ASN A 123 11.41 7.80 5.22
CA ASN A 123 11.34 7.13 6.52
C ASN A 123 10.45 5.89 6.40
N LEU A 124 11.02 4.72 6.62
CA LEU A 124 10.34 3.44 6.42
C LEU A 124 10.27 2.65 7.73
N VAL A 125 9.07 2.23 8.10
CA VAL A 125 8.81 1.35 9.23
C VAL A 125 7.95 0.19 8.76
N LEU A 126 8.50 -1.03 8.85
CA LEU A 126 7.79 -2.27 8.62
C LEU A 126 7.68 -3.00 9.97
N ALA A 127 6.47 -3.12 10.51
CA ALA A 127 6.19 -3.64 11.84
C ALA A 127 5.30 -4.90 11.80
N ASN A 128 5.47 -5.77 12.80
CA ASN A 128 4.65 -6.96 13.02
C ASN A 128 4.49 -7.83 11.77
N LEU A 129 5.59 -8.13 11.07
CA LEU A 129 5.55 -8.98 9.88
C LEU A 129 5.64 -10.45 10.28
N GLY A 130 4.91 -11.30 9.56
CA GLY A 130 5.03 -12.75 9.59
C GLY A 130 6.30 -13.20 8.85
N ALA A 131 6.13 -14.01 7.81
CA ALA A 131 7.20 -14.33 6.88
C ALA A 131 7.36 -13.22 5.84
N VAL A 132 8.60 -12.80 5.60
CA VAL A 132 8.96 -11.85 4.56
C VAL A 132 9.78 -12.57 3.50
N SER A 133 9.28 -12.57 2.26
CA SER A 133 10.02 -12.93 1.04
C SER A 133 10.27 -11.63 0.28
N ASN A 134 11.54 -11.28 0.06
CA ASN A 134 11.92 -10.07 -0.66
C ASN A 134 12.92 -10.38 -1.78
N PRO A 135 12.45 -10.90 -2.93
CA PRO A 135 13.23 -10.89 -4.18
C PRO A 135 13.26 -9.51 -4.87
N GLY A 136 12.42 -8.55 -4.46
CA GLY A 136 12.36 -7.18 -4.97
C GLY A 136 13.25 -6.20 -4.22
N GLU A 137 12.84 -4.93 -4.16
CA GLU A 137 13.53 -3.88 -3.39
C GLU A 137 12.64 -3.33 -2.27
N ILE A 138 13.22 -3.25 -1.08
CA ILE A 138 12.70 -2.46 0.04
C ILE A 138 13.79 -1.47 0.44
N SER A 139 13.51 -0.17 0.32
CA SER A 139 14.53 0.85 0.57
C SER A 139 14.04 2.11 1.25
N SER A 140 14.95 2.80 1.93
CA SER A 140 14.71 4.11 2.54
C SER A 140 15.85 5.10 2.28
N GLN A 141 15.54 6.39 2.41
CA GLN A 141 16.50 7.49 2.19
C GLN A 141 17.04 8.13 3.47
N ASN A 142 16.44 7.84 4.64
CA ASN A 142 16.85 8.40 5.94
C ASN A 142 16.86 7.36 7.06
N ALA A 143 15.73 6.70 7.28
CA ALA A 143 15.55 5.77 8.40
C ALA A 143 14.74 4.55 7.95
N PHE A 144 15.19 3.37 8.38
CA PHE A 144 14.54 2.09 8.08
C PHE A 144 14.53 1.19 9.32
N SER A 145 13.34 0.73 9.72
CA SER A 145 13.17 -0.41 10.62
C SER A 145 12.30 -1.51 10.00
N LEU A 146 12.67 -2.76 10.27
CA LEU A 146 11.94 -3.95 9.85
C LEU A 146 11.88 -4.92 11.02
N ALA A 147 10.67 -5.29 11.43
CA ALA A 147 10.40 -6.28 12.48
C ALA A 147 9.55 -7.43 11.92
N ALA A 148 10.18 -8.58 11.69
CA ALA A 148 9.56 -9.76 11.09
C ALA A 148 9.86 -11.04 11.88
N ARG A 149 8.98 -12.04 11.78
CA ARG A 149 9.24 -13.38 12.33
C ARG A 149 10.31 -14.13 11.54
N SER A 150 10.30 -14.01 10.21
CA SER A 150 11.35 -14.54 9.34
C SER A 150 11.54 -13.64 8.13
N LEU A 151 12.77 -13.59 7.62
CA LEU A 151 13.14 -12.76 6.48
C LEU A 151 14.01 -13.57 5.52
N ASP A 152 13.52 -13.73 4.30
CA ASP A 152 14.28 -14.13 3.12
C ASP A 152 14.49 -12.90 2.23
N ASN A 153 15.75 -12.48 2.11
CA ASN A 153 16.19 -11.44 1.18
C ASN A 153 17.26 -11.98 0.22
N GLY A 154 17.30 -13.29 -0.05
CA GLY A 154 18.39 -13.93 -0.77
C GLY A 154 18.57 -13.42 -2.21
N GLN A 155 17.49 -12.96 -2.85
CA GLN A 155 17.48 -12.51 -4.25
C GLN A 155 17.12 -11.03 -4.43
N GLY A 156 16.88 -10.30 -3.34
CA GLY A 156 16.44 -8.91 -3.40
C GLY A 156 17.34 -7.95 -2.63
N LYS A 157 16.86 -6.73 -2.49
CA LYS A 157 17.61 -5.61 -1.93
C LYS A 157 16.89 -5.01 -0.74
N LEU A 158 17.61 -4.93 0.38
CA LEU A 158 17.28 -4.08 1.53
C LEU A 158 18.30 -2.96 1.59
N ALA A 159 17.84 -1.70 1.56
CA ALA A 159 18.74 -0.57 1.62
C ALA A 159 18.23 0.55 2.53
N ALA A 160 19.12 1.08 3.35
CA ALA A 160 18.93 2.37 4.01
C ALA A 160 20.09 3.26 3.59
N THR A 161 19.85 4.18 2.67
CA THR A 161 20.82 5.23 2.38
C THR A 161 20.53 6.39 3.32
N ARG A 162 21.58 7.12 3.70
CA ARG A 162 21.43 8.48 4.22
C ARG A 162 21.90 9.39 3.09
N ALA A 163 21.03 10.28 2.64
CA ALA A 163 21.44 11.40 1.78
C ALA A 163 22.31 12.38 2.58
#